data_AF-A1CTX7-F1
#
_entry.id   AF-A1CTX7-F1
#
_cell.length_a   1.000
_cell.length_b   1.000
_cell.length_c   1.000
_cell.angle_alpha   90.00
_cell.angle_beta   90.00
_cell.angle_gamma   90.00
#
_symmetry.space_group_name_H-M   'P 1'
#
loop_
_entity.id
_entity.type
_entity.pdbx_description
1 polymer ?
#
loop_
_entity_poly.entity_id
_entity_poly.type
_entity_poly.pdbx_seq_one_letter_code
_entity_poly.pdbx_strand_id
1 'polypeptide(L)'
;MTSSKEWQKNAKRRALLALGHRSPSQPPTIVNKHAKDSTTRAKYPDGAVWSFGENGKLFEETDPFVEPPIFVDHGLNLKVGKETFLNSNLFVLDTCLVAIGERVLFGPNVCTYGATHPMDSAIWQGIKGPEDGKEVHIEDDVWVCGNVIILACVRVERGSTVGAASVVTRDVPPFHFVAGNPARVIRRIETSMDPEYRAKETEGQ
;
A
#
# COMPACT_ATOMS: atom_id res chain seq x y z
N MET A 1 -26.84 30.03 -0.26
CA MET A 1 -26.78 28.91 -1.23
C MET A 1 -25.84 29.29 -2.36
N THR A 2 -24.54 29.18 -2.15
CA THR A 2 -23.52 29.35 -3.20
C THR A 2 -23.28 27.98 -3.83
N SER A 3 -23.48 27.89 -5.15
CA SER A 3 -23.65 26.60 -5.84
C SER A 3 -22.34 25.80 -5.94
N SER A 4 -22.45 24.49 -5.76
CA SER A 4 -21.37 23.47 -5.92
C SER A 4 -20.51 23.64 -7.19
N LYS A 5 -21.07 24.25 -8.24
CA LYS A 5 -20.38 24.58 -9.49
C LYS A 5 -19.24 25.60 -9.30
N GLU A 6 -19.35 26.49 -8.32
CA GLU A 6 -18.36 27.56 -8.06
C GLU A 6 -17.16 27.04 -7.26
N TRP A 7 -17.37 26.04 -6.41
CA TRP A 7 -16.32 25.31 -5.70
C TRP A 7 -15.49 24.43 -6.65
N GLN A 8 -16.15 23.65 -7.52
CA GLN A 8 -15.47 22.81 -8.51
C GLN A 8 -14.63 23.61 -9.52
N LYS A 9 -15.13 24.79 -9.93
CA LYS A 9 -14.41 25.70 -10.83
C LYS A 9 -13.17 26.31 -10.15
N ASN A 10 -13.24 26.58 -8.85
CA ASN A 10 -12.11 27.06 -8.05
C ASN A 10 -11.08 25.96 -7.74
N ALA A 11 -11.50 24.70 -7.57
CA ALA A 11 -10.61 23.56 -7.42
C ALA A 11 -9.80 23.30 -8.71
N LYS A 12 -10.45 23.31 -9.88
CA LYS A 12 -9.76 23.20 -11.19
C LYS A 12 -8.81 24.37 -11.46
N ARG A 13 -9.19 25.60 -11.09
CA ARG A 13 -8.33 26.79 -11.27
C ARG A 13 -7.12 26.77 -10.35
N ARG A 14 -7.24 26.23 -9.13
CA ARG A 14 -6.11 26.02 -8.19
C ARG A 14 -5.17 24.92 -8.66
N ALA A 15 -5.69 23.83 -9.22
CA ALA A 15 -4.87 22.78 -9.84
C ALA A 15 -4.12 23.29 -11.08
N LEU A 16 -4.77 24.08 -11.94
CA LEU A 16 -4.15 24.67 -13.13
C LEU A 16 -3.10 25.76 -12.82
N LEU A 17 -3.30 26.55 -11.76
CA LEU A 17 -2.31 27.54 -11.30
C LEU A 17 -1.10 26.89 -10.60
N ALA A 18 -1.30 25.75 -9.92
CA ALA A 18 -0.20 24.95 -9.36
C ALA A 18 0.63 24.25 -10.44
N LEU A 19 0.06 24.04 -11.64
CA LEU A 19 0.69 23.43 -12.81
C LEU A 19 1.33 24.44 -13.76
N GLY A 20 1.75 25.62 -13.27
CA GLY A 20 2.46 26.65 -14.03
C GLY A 20 3.52 26.05 -14.97
N HIS A 21 3.25 26.18 -16.28
CA HIS A 21 4.10 25.86 -17.44
C HIS A 21 5.07 24.68 -17.25
N ARG A 22 4.62 23.46 -17.57
CA ARG A 22 5.52 22.31 -17.74
C ARG A 22 5.26 21.61 -19.07
N SER A 23 6.35 21.28 -19.75
CA SER A 23 6.36 20.63 -21.08
C SER A 23 5.65 19.27 -21.05
N PRO A 24 4.93 18.85 -22.11
CA PRO A 24 4.01 17.68 -22.10
C PRO A 24 4.69 16.29 -22.10
N SER A 25 6.00 16.19 -21.98
CA SER A 25 6.74 14.96 -22.32
C SER A 25 7.32 14.16 -21.15
N GLN A 26 6.96 14.42 -19.88
CA GLN A 26 7.38 13.58 -18.76
C GLN A 26 6.26 13.32 -17.74
N PRO A 27 6.04 12.07 -17.30
CA PRO A 27 5.16 11.77 -16.16
C PRO A 27 5.71 12.38 -14.87
N PRO A 28 4.87 12.59 -13.84
CA PRO A 28 5.31 13.17 -12.57
C PRO A 28 6.25 12.19 -11.85
N THR A 29 7.55 12.35 -12.08
CA THR A 29 8.58 11.76 -11.25
C THR A 29 8.88 12.74 -10.12
N ILE A 30 8.74 12.32 -8.86
CA ILE A 30 9.41 13.01 -7.75
C ILE A 30 10.91 12.75 -7.95
N VAL A 31 11.58 13.62 -8.72
CA VAL A 31 13.03 13.56 -8.88
C VAL A 31 13.64 14.22 -7.66
N ASN A 32 14.12 13.41 -6.71
CA ASN A 32 14.96 13.92 -5.64
C ASN A 32 16.33 14.28 -6.24
N LYS A 33 16.70 15.57 -6.17
CA LYS A 33 17.77 16.18 -6.98
C LYS A 33 19.22 15.81 -6.59
N HIS A 34 19.44 14.89 -5.66
CA HIS A 34 20.78 14.61 -5.15
C HIS A 34 21.02 13.11 -4.93
N ALA A 35 20.92 12.31 -6.00
CA ALA A 35 21.37 10.92 -5.98
C ALA A 35 22.76 10.83 -6.61
N LYS A 36 23.80 10.76 -5.77
CA LYS A 36 25.09 10.19 -6.16
C LYS A 36 25.54 9.20 -5.09
N ASP A 37 25.54 7.96 -5.53
CA ASP A 37 26.31 6.78 -5.12
C ASP A 37 26.29 6.21 -3.70
N SER A 38 26.36 4.87 -3.72
CA SER A 38 27.12 3.99 -2.83
C SER A 38 26.40 3.19 -1.73
N THR A 39 25.86 2.04 -2.12
CA THR A 39 26.28 0.70 -1.69
C THR A 39 26.72 0.36 -0.23
N THR A 40 25.95 -0.45 0.56
CA THR A 40 26.28 -1.79 1.22
C THR A 40 25.13 -2.34 2.11
N ARG A 41 24.94 -3.63 2.47
CA ARG A 41 25.23 -5.00 1.93
C ARG A 41 24.46 -6.05 2.79
N ALA A 42 23.41 -6.73 2.29
CA ALA A 42 22.82 -7.96 2.90
C ALA A 42 23.10 -9.21 2.04
N LYS A 43 23.50 -10.34 2.66
CA LYS A 43 24.00 -11.56 1.99
C LYS A 43 22.94 -12.67 1.93
N TYR A 44 22.75 -13.23 0.74
CA TYR A 44 21.95 -14.43 0.45
C TYR A 44 22.87 -15.61 0.02
N PRO A 45 22.36 -16.86 -0.04
CA PRO A 45 23.19 -18.08 -0.19
C PRO A 45 24.03 -18.20 -1.48
N ASP A 46 23.89 -17.26 -2.40
CA ASP A 46 24.67 -17.11 -3.64
C ASP A 46 25.81 -16.07 -3.53
N GLY A 47 25.97 -15.42 -2.38
CA GLY A 47 27.01 -14.42 -2.16
C GLY A 47 26.74 -13.08 -2.86
N ALA A 48 25.56 -12.90 -3.46
CA ALA A 48 25.12 -11.60 -3.94
C ALA A 48 24.91 -10.69 -2.75
N VAL A 49 25.41 -9.46 -2.83
CA VAL A 49 25.33 -8.52 -1.71
C VAL A 49 24.70 -7.21 -2.13
N TRP A 50 23.51 -6.96 -1.61
CA TRP A 50 22.68 -5.82 -1.98
C TRP A 50 23.01 -4.60 -1.15
N SER A 51 23.41 -3.52 -1.80
CA SER A 51 24.16 -2.48 -1.17
C SER A 51 23.38 -1.15 -1.19
N PHE A 52 22.94 -0.66 -0.03
CA PHE A 52 22.20 0.60 0.12
C PHE A 52 23.13 1.81 0.09
N GLY A 53 22.71 2.88 -0.59
CA GLY A 53 23.35 4.20 -0.62
C GLY A 53 23.65 4.78 0.77
N GLU A 54 24.72 5.58 0.90
CA GLU A 54 25.10 6.35 2.11
C GLU A 54 24.03 7.34 2.65
N ASN A 55 22.83 7.39 2.08
CA ASN A 55 21.72 8.24 2.52
C ASN A 55 20.91 7.70 3.71
N GLY A 56 21.29 6.55 4.28
CA GLY A 56 20.56 5.88 5.37
C GLY A 56 20.47 6.65 6.70
N LYS A 57 21.17 7.78 6.85
CA LYS A 57 21.14 8.61 8.08
C LYS A 57 20.07 9.71 8.09
N LEU A 58 19.35 9.91 6.99
CA LEU A 58 18.33 10.96 6.85
C LEU A 58 16.92 10.47 7.17
N PHE A 59 16.76 9.18 7.34
CA PHE A 59 15.59 8.54 7.90
C PHE A 59 15.94 8.25 9.35
N GLU A 60 15.12 8.69 10.30
CA GLU A 60 15.19 8.05 11.61
C GLU A 60 15.00 6.54 11.34
N GLU A 61 15.70 5.65 12.04
CA GLU A 61 15.69 4.19 11.80
C GLU A 61 14.29 3.57 11.72
N THR A 62 13.25 4.34 12.06
CA THR A 62 11.85 3.98 12.08
C THR A 62 11.02 4.44 10.86
N ASP A 63 11.51 5.27 9.94
CA ASP A 63 10.68 5.72 8.81
C ASP A 63 10.40 4.61 7.79
N PRO A 64 9.23 4.60 7.11
CA PRO A 64 8.96 3.64 6.05
C PRO A 64 9.91 3.86 4.86
N PHE A 65 10.44 2.77 4.32
CA PHE A 65 11.22 2.79 3.10
C PHE A 65 10.30 2.72 1.89
N VAL A 66 10.49 3.63 0.93
CA VAL A 66 9.69 3.70 -0.29
C VAL A 66 10.60 3.55 -1.50
N GLU A 67 10.44 2.44 -2.21
CA GLU A 67 11.05 2.23 -3.52
C GLU A 67 10.16 2.87 -4.60
N PRO A 68 10.61 3.93 -5.27
CA PRO A 68 9.81 4.61 -6.28
C PRO A 68 9.71 3.79 -7.59
N PRO A 69 8.71 4.08 -8.45
CA PRO A 69 7.63 5.03 -8.22
C PRO A 69 6.54 4.44 -7.32
N ILE A 70 5.86 5.31 -6.57
CA ILE A 70 4.56 5.01 -5.98
C ILE A 70 3.54 6.01 -6.52
N PHE A 71 2.30 5.58 -6.66
CA PHE A 71 1.18 6.38 -7.12
C PHE A 71 0.13 6.41 -6.02
N VAL A 72 -0.22 7.61 -5.56
CA VAL A 72 -1.21 7.82 -4.53
C VAL A 72 -2.17 8.90 -5.01
N ASP A 73 -3.47 8.69 -4.87
CA ASP A 73 -4.49 9.57 -5.45
C ASP A 73 -4.53 10.95 -4.77
N HIS A 74 -4.71 10.99 -3.45
CA HIS A 74 -4.76 12.21 -2.64
C HIS A 74 -3.53 12.37 -1.74
N GLY A 75 -3.03 11.27 -1.18
CA GLY A 75 -1.87 11.22 -0.27
C GLY A 75 -2.17 11.58 1.19
N LEU A 76 -3.26 12.28 1.48
CA LEU A 76 -3.63 12.71 2.84
C LEU A 76 -4.21 11.56 3.69
N ASN A 77 -4.81 10.56 3.03
CA ASN A 77 -5.51 9.44 3.65
C ASN A 77 -4.65 8.18 3.72
N LEU A 78 -3.46 8.18 3.13
CA LEU A 78 -2.46 7.13 3.32
C LEU A 78 -1.74 7.34 4.66
N LYS A 79 -1.79 6.33 5.54
CA LYS A 79 -1.00 6.26 6.78
C LYS A 79 -0.12 5.02 6.71
N VAL A 80 1.17 5.19 7.00
CA VAL A 80 2.15 4.11 6.94
C VAL A 80 2.92 4.08 8.24
N GLY A 81 2.95 2.90 8.87
CA GLY A 81 3.69 2.64 10.08
C GLY A 81 5.19 2.52 9.84
N LYS A 82 5.91 2.41 10.96
CA LYS A 82 7.37 2.37 11.01
C LYS A 82 7.94 1.10 10.41
N GLU A 83 9.16 1.16 9.92
CA GLU A 83 9.91 0.00 9.39
C GLU A 83 9.19 -0.75 8.26
N THR A 84 8.20 -0.11 7.63
CA THR A 84 7.44 -0.67 6.51
C THR A 84 8.18 -0.45 5.21
N PHE A 85 8.25 -1.49 4.37
CA PHE A 85 8.89 -1.45 3.07
C PHE A 85 7.84 -1.46 1.96
N LEU A 86 7.77 -0.36 1.20
CA LEU A 86 6.89 -0.20 0.04
C LEU A 86 7.71 -0.35 -1.23
N ASN A 87 7.50 -1.44 -1.97
CA ASN A 87 8.24 -1.70 -3.20
C ASN A 87 7.69 -0.91 -4.41
N SER A 88 8.46 -0.91 -5.49
CA SER A 88 8.19 -0.23 -6.75
C SER A 88 6.81 -0.52 -7.32
N ASN A 89 6.24 0.50 -7.95
CA ASN A 89 4.92 0.50 -8.59
C ASN A 89 3.76 0.20 -7.64
N LEU A 90 3.88 0.60 -6.36
CA LEU A 90 2.73 0.63 -5.46
C LEU A 90 1.69 1.64 -5.98
N PHE A 91 0.43 1.23 -6.07
CA PHE A 91 -0.69 2.07 -6.47
C PHE A 91 -1.74 2.11 -5.36
N VAL A 92 -2.07 3.30 -4.87
CA VAL A 92 -2.98 3.52 -3.74
C VAL A 92 -4.07 4.50 -4.14
N LEU A 93 -5.32 4.04 -4.14
CA LEU A 93 -6.50 4.92 -4.21
C LEU A 93 -6.97 5.21 -2.79
N ASP A 94 -6.55 6.34 -2.23
CA ASP A 94 -6.88 6.75 -0.87
C ASP A 94 -8.08 7.74 -0.82
N THR A 95 -9.16 7.45 -1.56
CA THR A 95 -10.45 8.15 -1.41
C THR A 95 -10.93 8.12 0.05
N CYS A 96 -10.71 6.99 0.73
CA CYS A 96 -10.85 6.80 2.17
C CYS A 96 -9.51 6.42 2.81
N LEU A 97 -9.49 6.30 4.14
CA LEU A 97 -8.30 5.90 4.90
C LEU A 97 -7.71 4.58 4.35
N VAL A 98 -6.43 4.62 4.01
CA VAL A 98 -5.61 3.42 3.77
C VAL A 98 -4.55 3.40 4.86
N ALA A 99 -4.77 2.55 5.86
CA ALA A 99 -3.88 2.40 7.00
C ALA A 99 -2.99 1.18 6.82
N ILE A 100 -1.68 1.40 6.79
CA ILE A 100 -0.64 0.37 6.74
C ILE A 100 0.10 0.43 8.08
N GLY A 101 0.19 -0.71 8.76
CA GLY A 101 0.85 -0.87 10.05
C GLY A 101 2.38 -0.83 9.97
N GLU A 102 3.01 -1.33 11.01
CA GLU A 102 4.47 -1.38 11.14
C GLU A 102 5.06 -2.68 10.59
N ARG A 103 6.32 -2.63 10.12
CA ARG A 103 7.06 -3.79 9.61
C ARG A 103 6.32 -4.55 8.51
N VAL A 104 5.50 -3.83 7.75
CA VAL A 104 4.75 -4.40 6.63
C VAL A 104 5.67 -4.47 5.43
N LEU A 105 5.65 -5.59 4.71
CA LEU A 105 6.43 -5.78 3.49
C LEU A 105 5.49 -5.81 2.30
N PHE A 106 5.63 -4.86 1.38
CA PHE A 106 4.97 -4.89 0.08
C PHE A 106 5.94 -5.41 -0.99
N GLY A 107 5.47 -6.34 -1.80
CA GLY A 107 6.10 -6.71 -3.07
C GLY A 107 5.85 -5.66 -4.15
N PRO A 108 6.48 -5.81 -5.32
CA PRO A 108 6.30 -4.85 -6.42
C PRO A 108 4.88 -4.95 -7.02
N ASN A 109 4.41 -3.86 -7.63
CA ASN A 109 3.12 -3.79 -8.34
C ASN A 109 1.89 -4.14 -7.49
N VAL A 110 1.91 -3.80 -6.19
CA VAL A 110 0.74 -3.98 -5.33
C VAL A 110 -0.22 -2.81 -5.53
N CYS A 111 -1.52 -3.10 -5.55
CA CYS A 111 -2.59 -2.12 -5.65
C CYS A 111 -3.50 -2.18 -4.41
N THR A 112 -3.75 -1.04 -3.78
CA THR A 112 -4.77 -0.90 -2.73
C THR A 112 -5.86 0.07 -3.18
N TYR A 113 -7.11 -0.36 -3.08
CA TYR A 113 -8.25 0.42 -3.56
C TYR A 113 -9.17 0.79 -2.40
N GLY A 114 -9.15 2.04 -1.95
CA GLY A 114 -10.17 2.59 -1.05
C GLY A 114 -11.39 3.14 -1.79
N ALA A 115 -11.26 3.44 -3.09
CA ALA A 115 -12.32 3.91 -3.96
C ALA A 115 -13.23 2.79 -4.49
N THR A 116 -14.52 3.07 -4.65
CA THR A 116 -15.47 2.19 -5.33
C THR A 116 -16.63 2.97 -5.96
N HIS A 117 -17.51 2.28 -6.68
CA HIS A 117 -18.73 2.86 -7.22
C HIS A 117 -19.93 1.96 -6.94
N PRO A 118 -21.15 2.52 -6.82
CA PRO A 118 -22.37 1.74 -6.75
C PRO A 118 -22.49 0.80 -7.95
N MET A 119 -22.75 -0.50 -7.74
CA MET A 119 -22.77 -1.47 -8.84
C MET A 119 -23.88 -1.24 -9.88
N ASP A 120 -24.94 -0.50 -9.50
CA ASP A 120 -25.99 -0.12 -10.42
C ASP A 120 -25.56 1.06 -11.31
N SER A 121 -25.43 0.78 -12.61
CA SER A 121 -25.07 1.77 -13.61
C SER A 121 -26.02 2.97 -13.72
N ALA A 122 -27.30 2.79 -13.37
CA ALA A 122 -28.27 3.88 -13.30
C ALA A 122 -27.94 4.87 -12.18
N ILE A 123 -27.19 4.44 -11.17
CA ILE A 123 -26.70 5.27 -10.07
C ILE A 123 -25.35 5.90 -10.43
N TRP A 124 -24.35 5.12 -10.88
CA TRP A 124 -23.01 5.69 -11.12
C TRP A 124 -22.96 6.69 -12.28
N GLN A 125 -23.86 6.61 -13.26
CA GLN A 125 -24.03 7.58 -14.37
C GLN A 125 -22.72 8.13 -15.02
N GLY A 126 -21.66 7.33 -15.11
CA GLY A 126 -20.35 7.74 -15.60
C GLY A 126 -19.69 8.77 -14.67
N ILE A 127 -19.11 9.84 -15.23
CA ILE A 127 -18.44 10.89 -14.44
C ILE A 127 -19.41 11.81 -13.66
N LYS A 128 -20.72 11.60 -13.79
CA LYS A 128 -21.74 12.47 -13.18
C LYS A 128 -22.33 11.89 -11.89
N GLY A 129 -22.28 10.58 -11.71
CA GLY A 129 -22.80 9.94 -10.51
C GLY A 129 -21.79 9.89 -9.38
N PRO A 130 -22.19 9.35 -8.23
CA PRO A 130 -21.37 9.35 -7.03
C PRO A 130 -20.21 8.35 -7.13
N GLU A 131 -19.12 8.71 -6.48
CA GLU A 131 -18.09 7.79 -6.01
C GLU A 131 -18.42 7.40 -4.56
N ASP A 132 -18.02 6.20 -4.17
CA ASP A 132 -18.09 5.71 -2.80
C ASP A 132 -16.69 5.27 -2.36
N GLY A 133 -16.47 5.10 -1.06
CA GLY A 133 -15.18 4.69 -0.55
C GLY A 133 -15.30 3.93 0.74
N LYS A 134 -14.37 2.99 0.95
CA LYS A 134 -14.27 2.23 2.19
C LYS A 134 -12.81 2.09 2.58
N GLU A 135 -12.58 2.12 3.89
CA GLU A 135 -11.23 2.04 4.44
C GLU A 135 -10.58 0.70 4.10
N VAL A 136 -9.24 0.73 4.00
CA VAL A 136 -8.40 -0.45 3.87
C VAL A 136 -7.44 -0.46 5.04
N HIS A 137 -7.36 -1.57 5.75
CA HIS A 137 -6.52 -1.74 6.92
C HIS A 137 -5.54 -2.89 6.68
N ILE A 138 -4.25 -2.63 6.75
CA ILE A 138 -3.19 -3.64 6.65
C ILE A 138 -2.41 -3.52 7.94
N GLU A 139 -2.55 -4.51 8.81
CA GLU A 139 -1.94 -4.46 10.14
C GLU A 139 -0.45 -4.80 10.10
N ASP A 140 0.18 -4.72 11.26
CA ASP A 140 1.61 -4.93 11.42
C ASP A 140 2.05 -6.33 10.97
N ASP A 141 3.34 -6.44 10.62
CA ASP A 141 4.00 -7.71 10.32
C ASP A 141 3.38 -8.48 9.13
N VAL A 142 2.54 -7.81 8.32
CA VAL A 142 1.94 -8.40 7.12
C VAL A 142 2.94 -8.42 5.97
N TRP A 143 2.95 -9.51 5.22
CA TRP A 143 3.65 -9.59 3.94
C TRP A 143 2.68 -9.68 2.77
N VAL A 144 2.66 -8.65 1.94
CA VAL A 144 1.91 -8.61 0.69
C VAL A 144 2.87 -8.92 -0.46
N CYS A 145 2.77 -10.09 -1.08
CA CYS A 145 3.62 -10.44 -2.21
C CYS A 145 3.35 -9.57 -3.46
N GLY A 146 4.19 -9.71 -4.48
CA GLY A 146 4.08 -8.91 -5.71
C GLY A 146 2.77 -9.13 -6.47
N ASN A 147 2.34 -8.09 -7.19
CA ASN A 147 1.17 -8.09 -8.07
C ASN A 147 -0.16 -8.36 -7.36
N VAL A 148 -0.26 -8.09 -6.05
CA VAL A 148 -1.50 -8.26 -5.26
C VAL A 148 -2.44 -7.07 -5.45
N ILE A 149 -3.74 -7.35 -5.48
CA ILE A 149 -4.81 -6.36 -5.43
C ILE A 149 -5.57 -6.50 -4.10
N ILE A 150 -5.70 -5.41 -3.35
CA ILE A 150 -6.50 -5.34 -2.11
C ILE A 150 -7.67 -4.39 -2.35
N LEU A 151 -8.89 -4.93 -2.27
CA LEU A 151 -10.12 -4.15 -2.51
C LEU A 151 -10.55 -3.35 -1.28
N ALA A 152 -11.47 -2.41 -1.52
CA ALA A 152 -12.03 -1.55 -0.49
C ALA A 152 -12.73 -2.38 0.59
N CYS A 153 -12.75 -1.88 1.83
CA CYS A 153 -13.38 -2.53 2.99
C CYS A 153 -12.69 -3.82 3.47
N VAL A 154 -11.42 -4.01 3.12
CA VAL A 154 -10.65 -5.18 3.55
C VAL A 154 -9.73 -4.81 4.71
N ARG A 155 -9.71 -5.67 5.73
CA ARG A 155 -8.66 -5.74 6.74
C ARG A 155 -7.78 -6.95 6.53
N VAL A 156 -6.46 -6.76 6.43
CA VAL A 156 -5.46 -7.82 6.47
C VAL A 156 -4.81 -7.78 7.85
N GLU A 157 -5.15 -8.74 8.70
CA GLU A 157 -4.75 -8.72 10.10
C GLU A 157 -3.30 -9.20 10.32
N ARG A 158 -2.78 -8.87 11.50
CA ARG A 158 -1.37 -8.99 11.89
C ARG A 158 -0.73 -10.32 11.48
N GLY A 159 0.52 -10.23 11.01
CA GLY A 159 1.36 -11.41 10.76
C GLY A 159 0.88 -12.31 9.62
N SER A 160 -0.09 -11.85 8.83
CA SER A 160 -0.62 -12.60 7.69
C SER A 160 0.25 -12.43 6.45
N THR A 161 0.13 -13.38 5.52
CA THR A 161 0.80 -13.31 4.23
C THR A 161 -0.19 -13.44 3.08
N VAL A 162 -0.11 -12.53 2.11
CA VAL A 162 -0.89 -12.58 0.88
C VAL A 162 0.02 -13.02 -0.28
N GLY A 163 -0.27 -14.18 -0.86
CA GLY A 163 0.49 -14.75 -1.97
C GLY A 163 0.45 -13.90 -3.23
N ALA A 164 1.47 -14.04 -4.09
CA ALA A 164 1.61 -13.23 -5.30
C ALA A 164 0.40 -13.35 -6.24
N ALA A 165 0.11 -12.27 -6.97
CA ALA A 165 -1.00 -12.19 -7.93
C ALA A 165 -2.41 -12.45 -7.34
N SER A 166 -2.58 -12.29 -6.02
CA SER A 166 -3.86 -12.52 -5.37
C SER A 166 -4.79 -11.31 -5.42
N VAL A 167 -6.10 -11.56 -5.42
CA VAL A 167 -7.14 -10.52 -5.32
C VAL A 167 -7.87 -10.68 -3.99
N VAL A 168 -7.54 -9.83 -3.03
CA VAL A 168 -8.11 -9.85 -1.68
C VAL A 168 -9.45 -9.11 -1.70
N THR A 169 -10.52 -9.88 -1.49
CA THR A 169 -11.92 -9.41 -1.61
C THR A 169 -12.66 -9.41 -0.27
N ARG A 170 -12.02 -9.92 0.79
CA ARG A 170 -12.56 -10.10 2.14
C ARG A 170 -11.41 -10.03 3.14
N ASP A 171 -11.76 -9.81 4.40
CA ASP A 171 -10.80 -9.75 5.49
C ASP A 171 -9.95 -11.03 5.58
N VAL A 172 -8.69 -10.85 5.96
CA VAL A 172 -7.71 -11.92 6.19
C VAL A 172 -7.47 -12.01 7.70
N PRO A 173 -7.81 -13.14 8.34
CA PRO A 173 -7.58 -13.34 9.78
C PRO A 173 -6.08 -13.38 10.10
N PRO A 174 -5.67 -13.12 11.35
CA PRO A 174 -4.27 -12.92 11.69
C PRO A 174 -3.50 -14.23 11.57
N PHE A 175 -2.21 -14.14 11.25
CA PHE A 175 -1.35 -15.31 11.08
C PHE A 175 -1.86 -16.32 10.03
N HIS A 176 -2.54 -15.87 8.99
CA HIS A 176 -2.96 -16.74 7.90
C HIS A 176 -2.22 -16.45 6.60
N PHE A 177 -1.98 -17.51 5.83
CA PHE A 177 -1.56 -17.41 4.45
C PHE A 177 -2.78 -17.52 3.53
N VAL A 178 -3.01 -16.49 2.73
CA VAL A 178 -4.05 -16.46 1.70
C VAL A 178 -3.42 -16.34 0.32
N ALA A 179 -4.00 -16.97 -0.70
CA ALA A 179 -3.66 -16.67 -2.09
C ALA A 179 -4.81 -16.95 -3.06
N GLY A 180 -4.66 -16.48 -4.30
CA GLY A 180 -5.56 -16.74 -5.42
C GLY A 180 -6.45 -15.56 -5.81
N ASN A 181 -7.25 -15.76 -6.86
CA ASN A 181 -8.25 -14.79 -7.32
C ASN A 181 -9.62 -15.47 -7.44
N PRO A 182 -10.57 -15.19 -6.54
CA PRO A 182 -10.40 -14.39 -5.32
C PRO A 182 -9.54 -15.12 -4.27
N ALA A 183 -8.84 -14.36 -3.42
CA ALA A 183 -7.95 -14.91 -2.41
C ALA A 183 -8.71 -15.79 -1.41
N ARG A 184 -8.12 -16.92 -1.04
CA ARG A 184 -8.65 -17.87 -0.07
C ARG A 184 -7.58 -18.24 0.93
N VAL A 185 -8.01 -18.54 2.17
CA VAL A 185 -7.13 -19.13 3.18
C VAL A 185 -6.61 -20.46 2.65
N ILE A 186 -5.29 -20.58 2.61
CA ILE A 186 -4.59 -21.81 2.25
C ILE A 186 -4.22 -22.56 3.52
N ARG A 187 -3.65 -21.86 4.51
CA ARG A 187 -3.27 -22.43 5.80
C ARG A 187 -3.05 -21.34 6.84
N ARG A 188 -3.01 -21.73 8.10
CA ARG A 188 -2.45 -20.91 9.18
C ARG A 188 -0.91 -20.91 9.09
N ILE A 189 -0.30 -19.84 9.57
CA ILE A 189 1.14 -19.68 9.73
C ILE A 189 1.46 -20.05 11.18
N GLU A 190 2.28 -21.08 11.36
CA GLU A 190 2.85 -21.42 12.67
C GLU A 190 3.96 -20.43 12.98
N THR A 191 3.81 -19.68 14.07
CA THR A 191 4.75 -18.64 14.46
C THR A 191 4.72 -18.42 15.96
N SER A 192 5.88 -18.16 16.54
CA SER A 192 5.99 -17.76 17.95
C SER A 192 5.36 -16.39 18.22
N MET A 193 4.89 -15.65 17.21
CA MET A 193 4.12 -14.40 17.41
C MET A 193 2.65 -14.65 17.71
N ASP A 194 2.14 -15.85 17.43
CA ASP A 194 0.75 -16.24 17.64
C ASP A 194 0.55 -16.76 19.08
N PRO A 195 -0.30 -16.12 19.90
CA PRO A 195 -0.56 -16.56 21.27
C PRO A 195 -1.08 -18.00 21.35
N GLU A 196 -1.88 -18.44 20.39
CA GLU A 196 -2.43 -19.80 20.36
C GLU A 196 -1.36 -20.85 20.07
N TYR A 197 -0.36 -20.49 19.24
CA TYR A 197 0.78 -21.35 18.97
C TYR A 197 1.70 -21.46 20.20
N ARG A 198 1.98 -20.33 20.88
CA ARG A 198 2.79 -20.32 22.11
C ARG A 198 2.24 -21.23 23.21
N ALA A 199 0.92 -21.22 23.41
CA ALA A 199 0.27 -22.05 24.43
C ALA A 199 0.47 -23.55 24.16
N LYS A 200 0.40 -23.98 22.90
CA LYS A 200 0.63 -25.39 22.51
C LYS A 200 2.07 -25.85 22.69
N GLU A 201 3.05 -24.97 22.47
CA GLU A 201 4.46 -25.29 22.76
C GLU A 201 4.73 -25.44 24.26
N THR A 202 4.00 -24.70 25.11
CA THR A 202 4.18 -24.79 26.57
C THR A 202 3.47 -26.00 27.19
N GLU A 203 2.39 -26.49 26.59
CA GLU A 203 1.68 -27.71 27.04
C GLU A 203 2.32 -29.01 26.54
N GLY A 204 3.20 -28.95 25.53
CA GLY A 204 3.93 -30.09 24.97
C GLY A 204 5.32 -30.35 25.59
N GLN A 205 5.71 -29.60 26.62
CA GLN A 205 6.94 -29.76 27.41
C GLN A 205 6.63 -30.31 28.80
#